data_AF-A0A0F8SB40-F1
#
_entry.id   AF-A0A0F8SB40-F1
#
_cell.length_a   1.000
_cell.length_b   1.000
_cell.length_c   1.000
_cell.angle_alpha   90.00
_cell.angle_beta   90.00
_cell.angle_gamma   90.00
#
_symmetry.space_group_name_H-M   'P 1'
#
loop_
_entity.id
_entity.type
_entity.pdbx_description
1 polymer ?
#
loop_
_entity_poly.entity_id
_entity_poly.type
_entity_poly.pdbx_seq_one_letter_code
_entity_poly.pdbx_strand_id
1 'polypeptide(L)'
;MSWFYNLKNDSSIVSVPLSQINRFHDLFGEKYAKDSLRRFPDHFGYSNNSSNIKKVNLELDSHFYIVLLTIDELLYQEVPSYIKVGRYYKSDFTKLRNDTSVNKIYDSMNIEIFSSI
;
A
#
# COMPACT_ATOMS: atom_id res chain seq x y z
N MET A 1 12.32 11.95 10.05
CA MET A 1 11.50 10.80 9.60
C MET A 1 12.05 10.14 8.34
N SER A 2 13.34 10.31 8.03
CA SER A 2 13.96 9.68 6.86
C SER A 2 13.71 8.18 6.84
N TRP A 3 13.75 7.45 7.94
CA TRP A 3 13.50 6.00 7.95
C TRP A 3 12.12 5.55 7.42
N PHE A 4 11.07 6.39 7.50
CA PHE A 4 9.71 6.04 7.05
C PHE A 4 9.52 6.29 5.55
N TYR A 5 10.15 7.35 5.01
CA TYR A 5 10.02 7.77 3.61
C TYR A 5 11.24 7.42 2.75
N ASN A 6 12.43 7.52 3.33
CA ASN A 6 13.72 7.10 2.81
C ASN A 6 14.05 5.76 3.46
N LEU A 7 13.47 4.71 2.89
CA LEU A 7 13.83 3.36 3.29
C LEU A 7 15.35 3.19 3.16
N LYS A 8 15.95 2.48 4.11
CA LYS A 8 17.39 2.20 4.16
C LYS A 8 17.95 1.62 2.85
N ASN A 9 17.05 1.05 2.03
CA ASN A 9 17.30 0.60 0.69
C ASN A 9 16.25 1.25 -0.23
N ASP A 10 16.66 2.16 -1.12
CA ASP A 10 15.78 2.82 -2.09
C ASP A 10 15.11 1.83 -3.07
N SER A 11 15.56 0.57 -3.07
CA SER A 11 14.92 -0.51 -3.80
C SER A 11 13.80 -1.22 -3.03
N SER A 12 13.63 -0.92 -1.74
CA SER A 12 12.46 -1.37 -0.99
C SER A 12 11.26 -0.52 -1.34
N ILE A 13 10.22 -1.15 -1.87
CA ILE A 13 9.07 -0.44 -2.44
C ILE A 13 8.06 -0.20 -1.32
N VAL A 14 7.70 1.04 -1.00
CA VAL A 14 6.51 1.31 -0.18
C VAL A 14 5.32 1.50 -1.11
N SER A 15 4.35 0.60 -1.04
CA SER A 15 3.07 0.76 -1.71
C SER A 15 2.02 1.29 -0.74
N VAL A 16 1.29 2.31 -1.17
CA VAL A 16 0.11 2.82 -0.47
C VAL A 16 -1.01 2.89 -1.51
N PRO A 17 -2.21 2.34 -1.24
CA PRO A 17 -3.32 2.34 -2.20
C PRO A 17 -3.68 3.74 -2.71
N LEU A 18 -3.44 4.76 -1.88
CA LEU A 18 -3.57 6.16 -2.22
C LEU A 18 -2.32 6.94 -1.74
N SER A 19 -1.95 8.00 -2.46
CA SER A 19 -0.84 8.91 -2.10
C SER A 19 -1.15 9.78 -0.86
N GLN A 20 -2.02 9.32 0.06
CA GLN A 20 -2.34 10.03 1.32
C GLN A 20 -1.13 10.16 2.23
N ILE A 21 -0.05 9.46 1.90
CA ILE A 21 1.21 9.56 2.61
C ILE A 21 1.75 11.01 2.59
N ASN A 22 1.37 11.81 1.58
CA ASN A 22 1.67 13.23 1.54
C ASN A 22 1.02 14.04 2.69
N ARG A 23 -0.08 13.54 3.28
CA ARG A 23 -0.71 14.16 4.45
C ARG A 23 0.11 13.95 5.71
N PHE A 24 0.91 12.88 5.78
CA PHE A 24 1.84 12.72 6.87
C PHE A 24 2.97 13.77 6.80
N HIS A 25 3.38 14.19 5.60
CA HIS A 25 4.34 15.31 5.47
C HIS A 25 3.84 16.57 6.14
N ASP A 26 2.56 16.90 5.97
CA ASP A 26 1.94 18.06 6.62
C ASP A 26 1.97 17.95 8.16
N LEU A 27 1.75 16.75 8.71
CA LEU A 27 1.76 16.50 10.16
C LEU A 27 3.15 16.66 10.80
N PHE A 28 4.22 16.45 10.02
CA PHE A 28 5.59 16.51 10.50
C PHE A 28 6.35 17.77 10.04
N GLY A 29 5.66 18.75 9.45
CA GLY A 29 6.28 20.00 8.99
C GLY A 29 7.12 19.84 7.71
N GLU A 30 6.94 18.74 6.99
CA GLU A 30 7.68 18.37 5.77
C GLU A 30 6.83 18.58 4.50
N LYS A 31 5.84 19.49 4.51
CA LYS A 31 4.82 19.73 3.46
C LYS A 31 5.27 19.70 1.98
N TYR A 32 6.53 19.99 1.69
CA TYR A 32 7.09 20.01 0.33
C TYR A 32 7.92 18.78 -0.03
N ALA A 33 8.07 17.83 0.90
CA ALA A 33 8.69 16.56 0.64
C ALA A 33 7.91 15.80 -0.41
N LYS A 34 8.64 15.20 -1.35
CA LYS A 34 8.06 14.34 -2.38
C LYS A 34 8.17 12.91 -1.91
N ASP A 35 7.09 12.17 -2.08
CA ASP A 35 7.12 10.75 -1.86
C ASP A 35 7.82 10.03 -3.02
N SER A 36 8.69 9.09 -2.69
CA SER A 36 9.24 8.12 -3.63
C SER A 36 8.23 7.00 -3.91
N LEU A 37 7.04 7.36 -4.42
CA LEU A 37 5.99 6.38 -4.74
C LEU A 37 6.28 5.73 -6.09
N ARG A 38 6.58 4.43 -6.08
CA ARG A 38 6.48 3.63 -7.30
C ARG A 38 5.01 3.39 -7.60
N ARG A 39 4.63 3.50 -8.88
CA ARG A 39 3.26 3.26 -9.34
C ARG A 39 2.86 1.82 -8.98
N PHE A 40 1.89 1.68 -8.10
CA PHE A 40 1.33 0.40 -7.71
C PHE A 40 0.10 0.06 -8.55
N PRO A 41 -0.06 -1.18 -9.03
CA PRO A 41 -1.18 -1.55 -9.88
C PRO A 41 -2.48 -1.62 -9.08
N ASP A 42 -3.57 -1.46 -9.82
CA ASP A 42 -4.93 -1.57 -9.31
C ASP A 42 -5.17 -2.97 -8.75
N HIS A 43 -6.09 -3.10 -7.79
CA HIS A 43 -6.40 -4.36 -7.11
C HIS A 43 -5.19 -5.01 -6.43
N PHE A 44 -4.18 -4.22 -6.06
CA PHE A 44 -2.87 -4.68 -5.62
C PHE A 44 -2.16 -5.59 -6.62
N GLY A 45 -2.52 -5.52 -7.90
CA GLY A 45 -2.06 -6.42 -8.93
C GLY A 45 -2.75 -7.78 -8.93
N TYR A 46 -3.70 -8.08 -8.04
CA TYR A 46 -4.40 -9.37 -8.09
C TYR A 46 -5.15 -9.53 -9.43
N SER A 47 -4.71 -10.51 -10.24
CA SER A 47 -5.42 -10.97 -11.43
C SER A 47 -6.24 -12.22 -11.11
N ASN A 48 -7.18 -12.60 -11.98
CA ASN A 48 -8.23 -13.61 -11.73
C ASN A 48 -7.77 -14.95 -11.12
N ASN A 49 -6.47 -15.30 -11.18
CA ASN A 49 -5.93 -16.54 -10.63
C ASN A 49 -4.69 -16.37 -9.71
N SER A 50 -4.32 -15.14 -9.35
CA SER A 50 -3.18 -14.93 -8.45
C SER A 50 -3.62 -14.36 -7.11
N SER A 51 -3.32 -15.09 -6.05
CA SER A 51 -3.44 -14.66 -4.65
C SER A 51 -2.11 -14.23 -4.05
N ASN A 52 -1.07 -14.11 -4.86
CA ASN A 52 0.30 -13.83 -4.42
C ASN A 52 0.75 -12.48 -4.98
N ILE A 53 0.73 -11.47 -4.13
CA ILE A 53 1.04 -10.08 -4.44
C ILE A 53 2.49 -9.90 -4.89
N LYS A 54 3.43 -10.69 -4.33
CA LYS A 54 4.84 -10.69 -4.74
C LYS A 54 5.00 -11.11 -6.20
N LYS A 55 4.30 -12.17 -6.61
CA LYS A 55 4.35 -12.73 -7.97
C LYS A 55 3.76 -11.80 -9.03
N VAL A 56 2.74 -10.98 -8.69
CA VAL A 56 2.08 -10.12 -9.69
C VAL A 56 2.65 -8.71 -9.76
N ASN A 57 3.16 -8.18 -8.65
CA ASN A 57 3.68 -6.80 -8.65
C ASN A 57 5.13 -6.69 -9.07
N LEU A 58 5.93 -7.75 -8.96
CA LEU A 58 7.38 -7.63 -9.09
C LEU A 58 8.00 -8.92 -9.63
N GLU A 59 8.59 -8.84 -10.82
CA GLU A 59 9.60 -9.78 -11.33
C GLU A 59 10.94 -9.68 -10.55
N LEU A 60 10.96 -9.19 -9.31
CA LEU A 60 12.19 -8.77 -8.62
C LEU A 60 12.28 -9.33 -7.21
N ASP A 61 13.46 -9.88 -6.88
CA ASP A 61 13.97 -10.25 -5.54
C ASP A 61 14.02 -9.09 -4.53
N SER A 62 13.27 -8.01 -4.76
CA SER A 62 13.26 -6.79 -3.93
C SER A 62 12.21 -6.88 -2.82
N HIS A 63 12.67 -6.72 -1.58
CA HIS A 63 11.84 -6.64 -0.38
C HIS A 63 10.99 -5.36 -0.37
N PHE A 64 9.69 -5.43 -0.11
CA PHE A 64 8.79 -4.27 -0.14
C PHE A 64 7.89 -4.19 1.11
N TYR A 65 7.35 -2.99 1.35
CA TYR A 65 6.36 -2.71 2.38
C TYR A 65 5.06 -2.23 1.74
N ILE A 66 3.93 -2.59 2.34
CA ILE A 66 2.62 -2.04 1.99
C ILE A 66 2.08 -1.37 3.24
N VAL A 67 1.77 -0.08 3.14
CA VAL A 67 1.09 0.67 4.19
C VAL A 67 -0.37 0.80 3.77
N LEU A 68 -1.27 0.28 4.59
CA LEU A 68 -2.71 0.36 4.37
C LEU A 68 -3.33 1.20 5.48
N LEU A 69 -3.93 2.33 5.11
CA LEU A 69 -4.72 3.13 6.05
C LEU A 69 -6.17 2.67 5.98
N THR A 70 -6.88 2.65 7.12
CA THR A 70 -8.33 2.35 7.14
C THR A 70 -9.12 3.29 6.23
N ILE A 71 -8.68 4.56 6.10
CA ILE A 71 -9.33 5.52 5.20
C ILE A 71 -9.19 5.11 3.72
N ASP A 72 -8.09 4.47 3.32
CA ASP A 72 -7.89 4.02 1.94
C ASP A 72 -8.94 2.97 1.58
N GLU A 73 -9.20 2.03 2.49
CA GLU A 73 -10.23 1.01 2.31
C GLU A 73 -11.64 1.62 2.29
N LEU A 74 -11.94 2.53 3.23
CA LEU A 74 -13.26 3.17 3.32
C LEU A 74 -13.58 4.02 2.09
N LEU A 75 -12.60 4.73 1.52
CA LEU A 75 -12.83 5.53 0.31
C LEU A 75 -13.36 4.69 -0.84
N TYR A 76 -12.76 3.52 -1.08
CA TYR A 76 -13.17 2.62 -2.15
C TYR A 76 -14.43 1.80 -1.84
N GLN A 77 -14.91 1.81 -0.59
CA GLN A 77 -16.16 1.15 -0.19
C GLN A 77 -17.35 2.10 -0.10
N GLU A 78 -17.12 3.35 0.31
CA GLU A 78 -18.21 4.26 0.73
C GLU A 78 -18.34 5.49 -0.16
N VAL A 79 -17.28 5.92 -0.87
CA VAL A 79 -17.34 7.16 -1.68
C VAL A 79 -17.70 6.84 -3.13
N PRO A 80 -18.86 7.30 -3.65
CA PRO A 80 -19.37 6.92 -4.98
C PRO A 80 -18.37 7.13 -6.13
N SER A 81 -17.62 8.24 -6.10
CA SER A 81 -16.61 8.52 -7.12
C SER A 81 -15.45 7.53 -7.12
N TYR A 82 -15.02 7.06 -5.93
CA TYR A 82 -13.96 6.07 -5.80
C TYR A 82 -14.44 4.67 -6.15
N ILE A 83 -15.66 4.32 -5.71
CA ILE A 83 -16.35 3.07 -6.10
C ILE A 83 -16.44 2.99 -7.64
N LYS A 84 -16.82 4.10 -8.31
CA LYS A 84 -16.93 4.16 -9.78
C LYS A 84 -15.60 4.00 -10.49
N VAL A 85 -14.50 4.53 -9.94
CA VAL A 85 -13.15 4.31 -10.49
C VAL A 85 -12.78 2.83 -10.39
N GLY A 86 -13.23 2.15 -9.33
CA GLY A 86 -13.10 0.70 -9.19
C GLY A 86 -11.65 0.23 -9.05
N ARG A 87 -10.76 1.09 -8.54
CA ARG A 87 -9.33 0.77 -8.42
C ARG A 87 -9.04 -0.34 -7.41
N TYR A 88 -9.86 -0.41 -6.37
CA TYR A 88 -9.82 -1.44 -5.35
C TYR A 88 -11.25 -1.77 -4.91
N TYR A 89 -11.48 -3.01 -4.52
CA TYR A 89 -12.71 -3.50 -3.91
C TYR A 89 -12.41 -4.05 -2.52
N LYS A 90 -13.45 -4.17 -1.68
CA LYS A 90 -13.35 -4.79 -0.34
C LYS A 90 -12.67 -6.18 -0.36
N SER A 91 -12.93 -6.94 -1.42
CA SER A 91 -12.30 -8.24 -1.64
C SER A 91 -10.78 -8.17 -1.76
N ASP A 92 -10.24 -7.08 -2.29
CA ASP A 92 -8.80 -6.94 -2.55
C ASP A 92 -8.04 -6.70 -1.24
N PHE A 93 -8.59 -5.87 -0.34
CA PHE A 93 -8.06 -5.69 1.01
C PHE A 93 -8.13 -6.98 1.83
N THR A 94 -9.22 -7.74 1.67
CA THR A 94 -9.37 -9.06 2.30
C THR A 94 -8.33 -10.05 1.77
N LYS A 95 -8.09 -10.05 0.45
CA LYS A 95 -7.03 -10.87 -0.17
C LYS A 95 -5.65 -10.49 0.35
N LEU A 96 -5.31 -9.20 0.41
CA LEU A 96 -4.04 -8.72 0.95
C LEU A 96 -3.79 -9.23 2.37
N ARG A 97 -4.78 -9.12 3.26
CA ARG A 97 -4.66 -9.57 4.65
C ARG A 97 -4.46 -11.08 4.79
N ASN A 98 -4.89 -11.86 3.80
CA ASN A 98 -4.78 -13.31 3.76
C ASN A 98 -3.63 -13.79 2.84
N ASP A 99 -2.87 -12.88 2.24
CA ASP A 99 -1.82 -13.22 1.29
C ASP A 99 -0.57 -13.71 2.03
N THR A 100 -0.28 -15.00 1.87
CA THR A 100 0.85 -15.68 2.53
C THR A 100 2.23 -15.21 2.05
N SER A 101 2.32 -14.37 1.01
CA SER A 101 3.58 -13.81 0.53
C SER A 101 3.97 -12.49 1.19
N VAL A 102 3.13 -12.00 2.12
CA VAL A 102 3.44 -10.86 2.98
C VAL A 102 3.15 -11.21 4.45
N ASN A 103 3.91 -10.59 5.35
CA ASN A 103 3.68 -10.66 6.78
C ASN A 103 3.17 -9.32 7.28
N LYS A 104 2.09 -9.32 8.06
CA LYS A 104 1.70 -8.12 8.81
C LYS A 104 2.70 -7.89 9.94
N ILE A 105 3.33 -6.72 9.94
CA ILE A 105 4.37 -6.34 10.93
C ILE A 105 3.92 -5.20 11.85
N TYR A 106 2.79 -4.56 11.55
CA TYR A 106 2.17 -3.53 12.38
C TYR A 106 0.66 -3.48 12.17
N ASP A 107 -0.09 -3.27 13.25
CA ASP A 107 -1.56 -3.18 13.25
C ASP A 107 -2.02 -2.31 14.44
N SER A 108 -2.13 -1.00 14.22
CA SER A 108 -2.64 -0.08 15.24
C SER A 108 -2.97 1.29 14.63
N MET A 109 -3.75 2.11 15.36
CA MET A 109 -4.03 3.50 14.99
C MET A 109 -4.60 3.69 13.58
N ASN A 110 -5.39 2.74 13.08
CA ASN A 110 -5.94 2.73 11.70
C ASN A 110 -4.87 2.58 10.60
N ILE A 111 -3.74 1.97 10.94
CA ILE A 111 -2.62 1.70 10.04
C ILE A 111 -2.26 0.21 10.15
N GLU A 112 -2.23 -0.46 9.01
CA GLU A 112 -1.65 -1.79 8.84
C GLU A 112 -0.38 -1.68 7.99
N ILE A 113 0.70 -2.34 8.39
CA ILE A 113 1.92 -2.43 7.59
C ILE A 113 2.21 -3.90 7.30
N PHE A 114 2.38 -4.21 6.02
CA PHE A 114 2.77 -5.53 5.54
C PHE A 114 4.18 -5.47 4.95
N SER A 115 4.96 -6.52 5.19
CA SER A 115 6.32 -6.70 4.67
C SER A 115 6.33 -7.93 3.77
N SER A 116 6.91 -7.85 2.58
CA SER A 116 7.07 -9.01 1.71
C SER A 116 7.97 -10.06 2.37
N ILE A 117 7.61 -11.34 2.21
CA ILE A 117 8.45 -12.49 2.60
C ILE A 117 9.45 -12.80 1.50
#